data_AF-A0A945U161-F1
#
_entry.id   AF-A0A945U161-F1
#
_cell.length_a   1.000
_cell.length_b   1.000
_cell.length_c   1.000
_cell.angle_alpha   90.00
_cell.angle_beta   90.00
_cell.angle_gamma   90.00
#
_symmetry.space_group_name_H-M   'P 1'
#
loop_
_entity.id
_entity.type
_entity.pdbx_description
1 polymer ?
#
loop_
_entity_poly.entity_id
_entity_poly.type
_entity_poly.pdbx_seq_one_letter_code
_entity_poly.pdbx_strand_id
1 'polypeptide(L)'
;LTFANCCFSMVDWLLSGHFTTFPELQIAYAEGQIGWIPYILERADAVWEENRGWGGIADKVLEPPSDLFRKHVYGCFFDDAFGLQSIADIGENNVTYETDYPHSDSTWPHSSKIAQEQTRGLTEEQIYKVLRGNAINMLHLEDYRAADKAAGISVFSS
;
A
#
# COMPACT_ATOMS: atom_id res chain seq x y z
N LEU A 1 -10.03 5.26 14.06
CA LEU A 1 -8.60 5.30 13.65
C LEU A 1 -8.11 3.86 13.45
N THR A 2 -8.58 3.26 12.37
CA THR A 2 -8.24 1.92 11.88
C THR A 2 -6.74 1.74 11.59
N PHE A 3 -6.05 2.81 11.22
CA PHE A 3 -4.61 2.79 10.89
C PHE A 3 -3.73 2.18 12.00
N ALA A 4 -4.08 2.38 13.28
CA ALA A 4 -3.26 1.87 14.38
C ALA A 4 -3.26 0.33 14.43
N ASN A 5 -4.42 -0.29 14.20
CA ASN A 5 -4.54 -1.74 14.15
C ASN A 5 -3.82 -2.31 12.91
N CYS A 6 -3.94 -1.62 11.77
CA CYS A 6 -3.21 -1.97 10.54
C CYS A 6 -1.69 -1.90 10.77
N CYS A 7 -1.23 -0.85 11.45
CA CYS A 7 0.18 -0.66 11.80
C CYS A 7 0.73 -1.79 12.66
N PHE A 8 0.08 -2.14 13.76
CA PHE A 8 0.53 -3.23 14.61
C PHE A 8 0.48 -4.58 13.88
N SER A 9 -0.61 -4.85 13.16
CA SER A 9 -0.74 -6.09 12.38
C SER A 9 0.35 -6.21 11.31
N MET A 10 0.69 -5.11 10.62
CA MET A 10 1.70 -5.12 9.56
C MET A 10 3.07 -5.48 10.14
N VAL A 11 3.43 -4.90 11.28
CA VAL A 11 4.68 -5.23 11.97
C VAL A 11 4.70 -6.70 12.39
N ASP A 12 3.60 -7.22 12.93
CA ASP A 12 3.51 -8.65 13.30
C ASP A 12 3.75 -9.55 12.10
N TRP A 13 3.17 -9.24 10.93
CA TRP A 13 3.39 -10.00 9.70
C TRP A 13 4.84 -9.92 9.22
N LEU A 14 5.39 -8.71 9.14
CA LEU A 14 6.76 -8.48 8.68
C LEU A 14 7.80 -9.21 9.55
N LEU A 15 7.54 -9.31 10.86
CA LEU A 15 8.43 -9.95 11.81
C LEU A 15 8.09 -11.42 12.11
N SER A 16 7.03 -11.97 11.52
CA SER A 16 6.59 -13.35 11.78
C SER A 16 7.48 -14.42 11.14
N GLY A 17 8.15 -14.11 10.03
CA GLY A 17 8.83 -15.07 9.15
C GLY A 17 7.89 -15.83 8.21
N HIS A 18 6.59 -15.51 8.19
CA HIS A 18 5.65 -16.17 7.28
C HIS A 18 5.87 -15.82 5.82
N PHE A 19 6.37 -14.63 5.50
CA PHE A 19 6.71 -14.30 4.10
C PHE A 19 7.85 -15.16 3.55
N THR A 20 8.80 -15.59 4.39
CA THR A 20 9.81 -16.59 4.00
C THR A 20 9.18 -17.96 3.73
N THR A 21 8.16 -18.33 4.50
CA THR A 21 7.46 -19.62 4.37
C THR A 21 6.50 -19.64 3.18
N PHE A 22 5.86 -18.51 2.90
CA PHE A 22 4.85 -18.33 1.87
C PHE A 22 5.25 -17.14 0.97
N PRO A 23 6.20 -17.34 0.05
CA PRO A 23 6.81 -16.26 -0.74
C PRO A 23 5.84 -15.61 -1.75
N GLU A 24 4.67 -16.20 -1.98
CA GLU A 24 3.65 -15.63 -2.87
C GLU A 24 2.50 -14.96 -2.08
N LEU A 25 2.51 -15.02 -0.75
CA LEU A 25 1.45 -14.43 0.07
C LEU A 25 1.42 -12.91 -0.10
N GLN A 26 0.25 -12.35 -0.39
CA GLN A 26 0.00 -10.92 -0.46
C GLN A 26 -1.00 -10.51 0.63
N ILE A 27 -0.80 -9.33 1.21
CA ILE A 27 -1.67 -8.73 2.23
C ILE A 27 -2.07 -7.34 1.77
N ALA A 28 -3.36 -7.01 1.91
CA ALA A 28 -3.88 -5.68 1.67
C ALA A 28 -4.48 -5.12 2.96
N TYR A 29 -4.04 -3.93 3.37
CA TYR A 29 -4.61 -3.19 4.49
C TYR A 29 -5.65 -2.19 4.01
N ALA A 30 -6.90 -2.66 3.93
CA ALA A 30 -8.08 -1.83 3.68
C ALA A 30 -8.38 -0.91 4.87
N GLU A 31 -8.90 0.28 4.58
CA GLU A 31 -9.23 1.33 5.55
C GLU A 31 -8.02 1.78 6.42
N GLY A 32 -6.80 1.42 6.00
CA GLY A 32 -5.60 1.62 6.80
C GLY A 32 -4.99 3.01 6.69
N GLN A 33 -5.27 3.72 5.60
CA GLN A 33 -4.49 4.88 5.13
C GLN A 33 -2.99 4.52 5.02
N ILE A 34 -2.15 5.44 4.54
CA ILE A 34 -0.77 5.08 4.15
C ILE A 34 0.30 6.01 4.72
N GLY A 35 -0.05 7.17 5.26
CA GLY A 35 0.88 8.17 5.76
C GLY A 35 1.73 7.74 6.96
N TRP A 36 1.32 6.69 7.68
CA TRP A 36 2.08 6.12 8.80
C TRP A 36 3.14 5.11 8.35
N ILE A 37 3.04 4.57 7.13
CA ILE A 37 3.87 3.47 6.63
C ILE A 37 5.37 3.81 6.64
N PRO A 38 5.83 4.99 6.16
CA PRO A 38 7.26 5.27 6.11
C PRO A 38 7.92 5.20 7.48
N TYR A 39 7.28 5.81 8.48
CA TYR A 39 7.82 5.85 9.84
C TYR A 39 7.92 4.45 10.44
N ILE A 40 6.86 3.63 10.33
CA ILE A 40 6.91 2.30 10.96
C ILE A 40 7.89 1.37 10.27
N LEU A 41 8.07 1.47 8.94
CA LEU A 41 9.07 0.68 8.22
C LEU A 41 10.49 1.06 8.67
N GLU A 42 10.78 2.36 8.84
CA GLU A 42 12.04 2.82 9.42
C GLU A 42 12.28 2.20 10.81
N ARG A 43 11.25 2.20 11.67
CA ARG A 43 11.36 1.62 13.01
C ARG A 43 11.51 0.10 12.97
N ALA A 44 10.79 -0.60 12.11
CA ALA A 44 10.85 -2.05 11.96
C ALA A 44 12.23 -2.50 11.46
N ASP A 45 12.79 -1.80 10.47
CA ASP A 45 14.14 -2.06 9.95
C ASP A 45 15.19 -1.87 11.04
N ALA A 46 15.12 -0.78 11.81
CA ALA A 46 16.04 -0.55 12.93
C ALA A 46 15.97 -1.68 13.99
N VAL A 47 14.76 -2.11 14.35
CA VAL A 47 14.56 -3.23 15.28
C VAL A 47 15.11 -4.54 14.71
N TRP A 48 14.88 -4.79 13.42
CA TRP A 48 15.39 -5.97 12.75
C TRP A 48 16.91 -5.99 12.71
N GLU A 49 17.56 -4.87 12.35
CA GLU A 49 19.02 -4.78 12.28
C GLU A 49 19.66 -4.97 13.66
N GLU A 50 19.16 -4.26 14.67
CA GLU A 50 19.79 -4.18 16.00
C GLU A 50 19.42 -5.36 16.91
N ASN A 51 18.20 -5.91 16.79
CA ASN A 51 17.62 -6.75 17.83
C ASN A 51 17.09 -8.11 17.35
N ARG A 52 17.19 -8.46 16.05
CA ARG A 52 16.63 -9.74 15.53
C ARG A 52 17.12 -11.00 16.25
N GLY A 53 18.36 -11.00 16.74
CA GLY A 53 18.93 -12.11 17.50
C GLY A 53 18.29 -12.29 18.88
N TRP A 54 18.02 -11.18 19.59
CA TRP A 54 17.34 -11.22 20.87
C TRP A 54 15.83 -11.45 20.72
N GLY A 55 15.22 -10.89 19.67
CA GLY A 55 13.80 -11.00 19.37
C GLY A 55 13.35 -12.38 18.84
N GLY A 56 14.27 -13.33 18.66
CA GLY A 56 13.93 -14.70 18.22
C GLY A 56 13.45 -14.82 16.77
N ILE A 57 13.78 -13.82 15.94
CA ILE A 57 13.36 -13.74 14.53
C ILE A 57 14.53 -13.85 13.54
N ALA A 58 15.78 -13.85 14.01
CA ALA A 58 16.98 -13.84 13.17
C ALA A 58 17.01 -14.96 12.10
N ASP A 59 16.56 -16.17 12.46
CA ASP A 59 16.55 -17.32 11.54
C ASP A 59 15.31 -17.40 10.65
N LYS A 60 14.35 -16.49 10.83
CA LYS A 60 13.02 -16.53 10.18
C LYS A 60 12.78 -15.35 9.24
N VAL A 61 13.27 -14.18 9.63
CA VAL A 61 13.11 -12.92 8.89
C VAL A 61 14.47 -12.57 8.32
N LEU A 62 14.72 -13.03 7.10
CA LEU A 62 16.05 -13.00 6.48
C LEU A 62 16.32 -11.71 5.70
N GLU A 63 15.28 -10.92 5.44
CA GLU A 63 15.32 -9.68 4.69
C GLU A 63 14.78 -8.52 5.55
N PRO A 64 15.20 -7.27 5.30
CA PRO A 64 14.64 -6.11 5.98
C PRO A 64 13.10 -6.07 5.89
N PRO A 65 12.40 -5.69 6.96
CA PRO A 65 10.96 -5.47 6.94
C PRO A 65 10.47 -4.56 5.80
N SER A 66 11.21 -3.51 5.44
CA SER A 66 10.89 -2.67 4.29
C SER A 66 10.91 -3.44 2.96
N ASP A 67 11.89 -4.31 2.74
CA ASP A 67 11.95 -5.17 1.54
C ASP A 67 10.79 -6.17 1.51
N LEU A 68 10.43 -6.74 2.65
CA LEU A 68 9.27 -7.62 2.78
C LEU A 68 7.96 -6.88 2.49
N PHE A 69 7.81 -5.65 3.00
CA PHE A 69 6.67 -4.80 2.67
C PHE A 69 6.55 -4.57 1.17
N ARG A 70 7.66 -4.22 0.49
CA ARG A 70 7.66 -3.98 -0.97
C ARG A 70 7.21 -5.20 -1.78
N LYS A 71 7.48 -6.41 -1.30
CA LYS A 71 7.13 -7.67 -1.99
C LYS A 71 5.72 -8.19 -1.68
N HIS A 72 5.18 -7.90 -0.50
CA HIS A 72 4.04 -8.64 0.04
C HIS A 72 2.85 -7.78 0.47
N VAL A 73 3.01 -6.47 0.59
CA VAL A 73 1.99 -5.64 1.24
C VAL A 73 1.49 -4.54 0.30
N TYR A 74 0.18 -4.37 0.30
CA TYR A 74 -0.53 -3.24 -0.28
C TYR A 74 -1.20 -2.42 0.84
N GLY A 75 -1.00 -1.11 0.83
CA GLY A 75 -1.71 -0.16 1.67
C GLY A 75 -2.86 0.50 0.89
N CYS A 76 -4.06 0.51 1.47
CA CYS A 76 -5.19 1.20 0.87
C CYS A 76 -5.37 2.60 1.46
N PHE A 77 -5.79 3.56 0.62
CA PHE A 77 -6.18 4.89 1.04
C PHE A 77 -7.43 5.36 0.31
N PHE A 78 -8.16 6.27 0.94
CA PHE A 78 -9.28 6.99 0.31
C PHE A 78 -9.26 8.50 0.57
N ASP A 79 -8.62 8.93 1.66
CA ASP A 79 -8.43 10.34 2.04
C ASP A 79 -7.13 10.49 2.85
N ASP A 80 -5.99 10.55 2.15
CA ASP A 80 -4.67 10.65 2.79
C ASP A 80 -3.65 11.44 1.94
N ALA A 81 -3.84 12.76 1.90
CA ALA A 81 -2.94 13.65 1.18
C ALA A 81 -1.49 13.62 1.71
N PHE A 82 -1.31 13.34 3.01
CA PHE A 82 0.03 13.20 3.59
C PHE A 82 0.71 11.93 3.08
N GLY A 83 -0.02 10.81 3.09
CA GLY A 83 0.41 9.55 2.50
C GLY A 83 0.84 9.67 1.04
N LEU A 84 0.07 10.38 0.22
CA LEU A 84 0.43 10.62 -1.17
C LEU A 84 1.68 11.49 -1.35
N GLN A 85 1.95 12.44 -0.45
CA GLN A 85 3.19 13.22 -0.48
C GLN A 85 4.42 12.36 -0.17
N SER A 86 4.24 11.29 0.61
CA SER A 86 5.28 10.33 0.98
C SER A 86 5.33 9.10 0.05
N ILE A 87 4.68 9.14 -1.12
CA ILE A 87 4.51 7.95 -1.99
C ILE A 87 5.83 7.31 -2.43
N ALA A 88 6.91 8.10 -2.57
CA ALA A 88 8.23 7.59 -2.91
C ALA A 88 8.82 6.73 -1.77
N ASP A 89 8.66 7.18 -0.53
CA ASP A 89 9.13 6.49 0.68
C ASP A 89 8.29 5.23 0.95
N ILE A 90 6.97 5.30 0.70
CA ILE A 90 6.06 4.15 0.83
C ILE A 90 6.36 3.10 -0.25
N GLY A 91 6.47 3.54 -1.50
CA GLY A 91 6.53 2.68 -2.67
C GLY A 91 5.24 2.77 -3.48
N GLU A 92 5.30 3.50 -4.60
CA GLU A 92 4.16 3.74 -5.48
C GLU A 92 3.50 2.48 -6.07
N ASN A 93 4.17 1.32 -6.04
CA ASN A 93 3.63 0.04 -6.50
C ASN A 93 2.83 -0.71 -5.41
N ASN A 94 2.93 -0.25 -4.16
CA ASN A 94 2.35 -0.89 -2.97
C ASN A 94 1.12 -0.15 -2.44
N VAL A 95 0.56 0.79 -3.22
CA VAL A 95 -0.54 1.65 -2.79
C VAL A 95 -1.74 1.48 -3.69
N THR A 96 -2.92 1.29 -3.11
CA THR A 96 -4.18 1.15 -3.84
C THR A 96 -5.22 2.14 -3.33
N TYR A 97 -6.03 2.69 -4.22
CA TYR A 97 -7.16 3.53 -3.86
C TYR A 97 -8.40 2.69 -3.55
N GLU A 98 -9.16 3.12 -2.55
CA GLU A 98 -10.49 2.60 -2.23
C GLU A 98 -11.47 3.75 -2.03
N THR A 99 -12.77 3.44 -1.96
CA THR A 99 -13.81 4.46 -1.73
C THR A 99 -14.51 4.32 -0.38
N ASP A 100 -14.31 3.19 0.30
CA ASP A 100 -14.95 2.82 1.57
C ASP A 100 -16.48 2.99 1.61
N TYR A 101 -17.13 2.70 0.49
CA TYR A 101 -18.59 2.87 0.39
C TYR A 101 -19.32 1.77 1.20
N PRO A 102 -20.37 2.09 1.99
CA PRO A 102 -21.01 3.40 2.19
C PRO A 102 -20.70 4.03 3.56
N HIS A 103 -19.50 3.83 4.10
CA HIS A 103 -19.18 4.29 5.46
C HIS A 103 -19.35 5.81 5.61
N SER A 104 -19.69 6.23 6.83
CA SER A 104 -20.03 7.63 7.12
C SER A 104 -18.85 8.59 6.98
N ASP A 105 -17.65 8.08 7.15
CA ASP A 105 -16.36 8.78 7.03
C ASP A 105 -15.66 8.51 5.70
N SER A 106 -16.35 7.87 4.76
CA SER A 106 -15.87 7.66 3.40
C SER A 106 -15.91 8.94 2.56
N THR A 107 -15.37 8.85 1.34
CA THR A 107 -15.41 9.96 0.38
C THR A 107 -16.67 9.99 -0.50
N TRP A 108 -17.56 9.01 -0.36
CA TRP A 108 -18.79 8.94 -1.16
C TRP A 108 -19.76 10.09 -0.81
N PRO A 109 -20.45 10.74 -1.77
CA PRO A 109 -20.51 10.47 -3.22
C PRO A 109 -19.48 11.24 -4.07
N HIS A 110 -18.44 11.79 -3.45
CA HIS A 110 -17.46 12.66 -4.10
C HIS A 110 -16.10 12.00 -4.32
N SER A 111 -15.99 10.68 -4.17
CA SER A 111 -14.73 9.91 -4.23
C SER A 111 -13.88 10.25 -5.47
N SER A 112 -14.47 10.27 -6.67
CA SER A 112 -13.73 10.61 -7.90
C SER A 112 -13.12 12.02 -7.86
N LYS A 113 -13.87 13.00 -7.37
CA LYS A 113 -13.39 14.39 -7.24
C LYS A 113 -12.26 14.48 -6.20
N ILE A 114 -12.41 13.81 -5.07
CA ILE A 114 -11.41 13.83 -3.99
C ILE A 114 -10.12 13.13 -4.45
N ALA A 115 -10.22 11.97 -5.11
CA ALA A 115 -9.07 11.28 -5.69
C ALA A 115 -8.30 12.16 -6.69
N GLN A 116 -9.02 12.88 -7.57
CA GLN A 116 -8.43 13.85 -8.49
C GLN A 116 -7.69 14.97 -7.77
N GLU A 117 -8.28 15.54 -6.72
CA GLU A 117 -7.70 16.65 -5.96
C GLU A 117 -6.44 16.24 -5.21
N GLN A 118 -6.45 15.07 -4.56
CA GLN A 118 -5.34 14.59 -3.75
C GLN A 118 -4.13 14.12 -4.56
N THR A 119 -4.37 13.64 -5.80
CA THR A 119 -3.31 13.12 -6.67
C THR A 119 -2.70 14.16 -7.62
N ARG A 120 -3.11 15.44 -7.56
CA ARG A 120 -2.62 16.50 -8.47
C ARG A 120 -1.10 16.70 -8.49
N GLY A 121 -0.41 16.35 -7.40
CA GLY A 121 1.05 16.46 -7.30
C GLY A 121 1.82 15.28 -7.89
N LEU A 122 1.12 14.23 -8.34
CA LEU A 122 1.72 12.99 -8.83
C LEU A 122 1.88 13.01 -10.35
N THR A 123 2.80 12.18 -10.86
CA THR A 123 2.93 11.95 -12.30
C THR A 123 1.74 11.15 -12.83
N GLU A 124 1.49 11.20 -14.14
CA GLU A 124 0.43 10.38 -14.77
C GLU A 124 0.63 8.88 -14.49
N GLU A 125 1.88 8.40 -14.47
CA GLU A 125 2.20 7.02 -14.14
C GLU A 125 1.84 6.68 -12.68
N GLN A 126 2.17 7.56 -11.75
CA GLN A 126 1.82 7.38 -10.33
C GLN A 126 0.31 7.39 -10.11
N ILE A 127 -0.39 8.35 -10.73
CA ILE A 127 -1.86 8.40 -10.73
C ILE A 127 -2.42 7.08 -11.24
N TYR A 128 -1.91 6.58 -12.37
CA TYR A 128 -2.34 5.30 -12.92
C TYR A 128 -2.11 4.15 -11.94
N LYS A 129 -0.91 4.03 -11.37
CA LYS A 129 -0.57 2.99 -10.40
C LYS A 129 -1.51 2.99 -9.20
N VAL A 130 -1.61 4.11 -8.49
CA VAL A 130 -2.32 4.18 -7.21
C VAL A 130 -3.83 4.06 -7.36
N LEU A 131 -4.41 4.61 -8.43
CA LEU A 131 -5.87 4.61 -8.61
C LEU A 131 -6.40 3.39 -9.38
N ARG A 132 -5.52 2.61 -10.02
CA ARG A 132 -5.97 1.52 -10.91
C ARG A 132 -4.96 0.38 -11.08
N GLY A 133 -3.75 0.72 -11.52
CA GLY A 133 -2.75 -0.24 -11.97
C GLY A 133 -2.33 -1.24 -10.90
N ASN A 134 -2.17 -0.79 -9.65
CA ASN A 134 -1.78 -1.65 -8.54
C ASN A 134 -2.90 -2.58 -8.11
N ALA A 135 -4.15 -2.11 -8.10
CA ALA A 135 -5.30 -2.96 -7.82
C ALA A 135 -5.45 -4.06 -8.89
N ILE A 136 -5.19 -3.74 -10.16
CA ILE A 136 -5.16 -4.73 -11.24
C ILE A 136 -4.10 -5.81 -10.98
N ASN A 137 -2.90 -5.41 -10.57
CA ASN A 137 -1.82 -6.36 -10.26
C ASN A 137 -2.17 -7.22 -9.04
N MET A 138 -2.61 -6.59 -7.95
CA MET A 138 -2.91 -7.25 -6.67
C MET A 138 -4.05 -8.27 -6.80
N LEU A 139 -5.06 -7.98 -7.62
CA LEU A 139 -6.26 -8.80 -7.77
C LEU A 139 -6.23 -9.71 -9.01
N HIS A 140 -5.12 -9.75 -9.76
CA HIS A 140 -4.96 -10.53 -10.99
C HIS A 140 -6.06 -10.25 -12.02
N LEU A 141 -6.18 -8.96 -12.39
CA LEU A 141 -7.20 -8.45 -13.30
C LEU A 141 -6.57 -7.98 -14.63
N GLU A 142 -5.62 -8.74 -15.17
CA GLU A 142 -4.76 -8.33 -16.30
C GLU A 142 -5.55 -7.98 -17.58
N ASP A 143 -6.74 -8.56 -17.76
CA ASP A 143 -7.64 -8.23 -18.87
C ASP A 143 -8.02 -6.74 -18.87
N TYR A 144 -8.17 -6.12 -17.69
CA TYR A 144 -8.45 -4.69 -17.58
C TYR A 144 -7.24 -3.85 -17.97
N ARG A 145 -6.02 -4.30 -17.68
CA ARG A 145 -4.79 -3.62 -18.12
C ARG A 145 -4.62 -3.67 -19.64
N ALA A 146 -4.99 -4.79 -20.27
CA ALA A 146 -5.00 -4.90 -21.73
C ALA A 146 -6.04 -3.94 -22.34
N ALA A 147 -7.24 -3.88 -21.76
CA ALA A 147 -8.29 -2.95 -22.17
C ALA A 147 -7.86 -1.48 -22.03
N ASP A 148 -7.21 -1.11 -20.92
CA ASP A 148 -6.73 0.27 -20.69
C ASP A 148 -5.73 0.71 -21.75
N LYS A 149 -4.77 -0.16 -22.08
CA LYS A 149 -3.78 0.10 -23.13
C LYS A 149 -4.44 0.25 -24.51
N ALA A 150 -5.43 -0.58 -24.82
CA ALA A 150 -6.14 -0.52 -26.09
C ALA A 150 -7.01 0.74 -26.22
N ALA A 151 -7.61 1.19 -25.11
CA ALA A 151 -8.47 2.35 -25.05
C ALA A 151 -7.72 3.68 -24.85
N GLY A 152 -6.40 3.64 -24.57
CA GLY A 152 -5.63 4.84 -24.26
C GLY A 152 -6.10 5.56 -22.99
N ILE A 153 -6.64 4.81 -22.02
CA ILE A 153 -7.24 5.38 -20.81
C ILE A 153 -6.16 6.08 -19.98
N SER A 154 -6.37 7.38 -19.79
CA SER A 154 -5.82 8.11 -18.64
C SER A 154 -6.85 8.02 -17.51
N VAL A 155 -6.43 7.78 -16.27
CA VAL A 155 -7.36 7.54 -15.13
C VAL A 155 -8.38 8.67 -14.93
N PHE A 156 -8.07 9.87 -15.43
CA PHE A 156 -8.94 11.04 -15.35
C PHE A 156 -9.45 11.54 -16.70
N SER A 157 -9.45 10.72 -17.75
CA SER A 157 -10.02 11.15 -19.04
C SER A 157 -11.55 11.25 -18.95
N SER A 158 -12.03 12.48 -18.74
CA SER A 158 -13.36 12.95 -19.15
C SER A 158 -13.25 14.38 -19.68
#